data_AF-A0A975XT57-F1
#
_entry.id   AF-A0A975XT57-F1
#
_cell.length_a   1.000
_cell.length_b   1.000
_cell.length_c   1.000
_cell.angle_alpha   90.00
_cell.angle_beta   90.00
_cell.angle_gamma   90.00
#
_symmetry.space_group_name_H-M   'P 1'
#
loop_
_entity.id
_entity.type
_entity.pdbx_description
1 polymer ?
#
loop_
_entity_poly.entity_id
_entity_poly.type
_entity_poly.pdbx_seq_one_letter_code
_entity_poly.pdbx_strand_id
1 'polypeptide(L)'
;MNDRIPDEARDAIAAELEADTSEYRDNVPEGEWAKPNRGPSPLLTLRIPPETLEALQSLAAANGLPVSTLARGFILDGLAAHTGEDLRVALERLERDLAAVKARALAS
;
A
#
# COMPACT_ATOMS: atom_id res chain seq x y z
N MET A 1 -3.88 -4.25 -20.63
CA MET A 1 -4.18 -4.18 -19.18
C MET A 1 -3.10 -3.30 -18.57
N ASN A 2 -3.47 -2.31 -17.79
CA ASN A 2 -2.51 -1.34 -17.25
C ASN A 2 -2.02 -1.90 -15.90
N ASP A 3 -0.86 -2.55 -15.89
CA ASP A 3 -0.25 -3.23 -14.71
C ASP A 3 0.28 -2.26 -13.65
N ARG A 4 -0.25 -1.03 -13.61
CA ARG A 4 0.25 0.04 -12.77
C ARG A 4 -0.55 0.08 -11.47
N ILE A 5 0.17 0.12 -10.35
CA ILE A 5 -0.44 0.27 -9.01
C ILE A 5 -1.26 1.58 -8.98
N PRO A 6 -2.49 1.56 -8.41
CA PRO A 6 -3.32 2.75 -8.25
C PRO A 6 -2.56 3.88 -7.53
N ASP A 7 -2.82 5.13 -7.93
CA ASP A 7 -2.07 6.28 -7.41
C ASP A 7 -2.23 6.47 -5.89
N GLU A 8 -3.41 6.18 -5.31
CA GLU A 8 -3.61 6.20 -3.84
C GLU A 8 -2.69 5.21 -3.11
N ALA A 9 -2.50 4.01 -3.67
CA ALA A 9 -1.59 3.03 -3.09
C ALA A 9 -0.12 3.47 -3.25
N ARG A 10 0.22 4.16 -4.35
CA ARG A 10 1.54 4.77 -4.52
C ARG A 10 1.78 5.89 -3.51
N ASP A 11 0.78 6.72 -3.24
CA ASP A 11 0.86 7.83 -2.29
C ASP A 11 1.00 7.35 -0.85
N ALA A 12 0.25 6.30 -0.46
CA ALA A 12 0.38 5.67 0.85
C ALA A 12 1.80 5.08 1.07
N ILE A 13 2.38 4.48 0.02
CA ILE A 13 3.74 3.95 0.05
C ILE A 13 4.78 5.08 0.11
N ALA A 14 4.58 6.15 -0.64
CA ALA A 14 5.46 7.33 -0.61
C ALA A 14 5.46 7.98 0.78
N ALA A 15 4.29 8.12 1.41
CA ALA A 15 4.17 8.63 2.77
C ALA A 15 4.90 7.75 3.80
N GLU A 16 4.90 6.42 3.62
CA GLU A 16 5.67 5.52 4.49
C GLU A 16 7.19 5.71 4.32
N LEU A 17 7.66 5.94 3.10
CA LEU A 17 9.07 6.17 2.80
C LEU A 17 9.55 7.54 3.31
N GLU A 18 8.72 8.58 3.18
CA GLU A 18 9.04 9.93 3.65
C GLU A 18 9.04 10.03 5.19
N ALA A 19 8.24 9.19 5.88
CA ALA A 19 8.32 9.07 7.33
C ALA A 19 9.61 8.36 7.83
N ASP A 20 10.39 7.75 6.93
CA ASP A 20 11.60 6.97 7.23
C ASP A 20 12.87 7.74 6.81
N THR A 21 13.08 8.93 7.39
CA THR A 21 14.21 9.83 7.06
C THR A 21 15.51 9.49 7.81
N SER A 22 16.66 9.87 7.24
CA SER A 22 17.97 9.84 7.91
C SER A 22 18.01 10.64 9.20
N GLU A 23 17.33 11.77 9.26
CA GLU A 23 17.23 12.59 10.47
C GLU A 23 16.46 11.90 11.60
N TYR A 24 15.42 11.13 11.26
CA TYR A 24 14.77 10.22 12.20
C TYR A 24 15.69 9.06 12.60
N ARG A 25 16.59 8.62 11.70
CA ARG A 25 17.59 7.58 11.97
C ARG A 25 18.64 8.00 12.98
N ASP A 26 19.16 9.20 12.83
CA ASP A 26 20.31 9.69 13.56
C ASP A 26 19.96 10.21 14.97
N ASN A 27 18.69 10.55 15.22
CA ASN A 27 18.24 11.14 16.49
C ASN A 27 17.53 10.17 17.46
N VAL A 28 17.33 8.91 17.08
CA VAL A 28 16.69 7.92 17.94
C VAL A 28 17.75 6.97 18.51
N PRO A 29 17.81 6.76 19.84
CA PRO A 29 18.79 5.89 20.47
C PRO A 29 18.84 4.49 19.86
N GLU A 30 20.05 3.92 19.79
CA GLU A 30 20.28 2.57 19.25
C GLU A 30 19.46 1.55 20.06
N GLY A 31 18.54 0.84 19.41
CA GLY A 31 17.60 -0.09 20.06
C GLY A 31 16.20 0.48 20.35
N GLU A 32 16.01 1.80 20.29
CA GLU A 32 14.69 2.47 20.36
C GLU A 32 14.13 2.81 18.97
N TRP A 33 14.85 2.38 17.93
CA TRP A 33 14.51 2.53 16.54
C TRP A 33 13.21 1.78 16.18
N ALA A 34 12.07 2.45 16.34
CA ALA A 34 10.76 1.89 16.04
C ALA A 34 10.04 2.79 15.04
N LYS A 35 10.02 2.40 13.75
CA LYS A 35 9.24 3.07 12.69
C LYS A 35 7.94 3.68 13.29
N PRO A 36 7.56 4.94 12.97
CA PRO A 36 6.51 5.68 13.67
C PRO A 36 5.13 4.99 13.83
N ASN A 37 4.91 3.84 13.17
CA ASN A 37 3.68 3.04 13.21
C ASN A 37 3.89 1.58 13.67
N ARG A 38 4.96 1.28 14.43
CA ARG A 38 5.34 -0.11 14.78
C ARG A 38 5.00 -0.46 16.23
N GLY A 39 3.73 -0.77 16.49
CA GLY A 39 3.45 -1.82 17.48
C GLY A 39 4.12 -3.13 17.06
N PRO A 40 4.47 -4.06 17.97
CA PRO A 40 5.07 -5.34 17.60
C PRO A 40 4.13 -6.05 16.62
N SER A 41 4.52 -6.08 15.34
CA SER A 41 3.73 -6.71 14.29
C SER A 41 4.07 -8.20 14.29
N PRO A 42 3.15 -9.10 14.68
CA PRO A 42 3.41 -10.53 14.69
C PRO A 42 3.70 -11.02 13.27
N LEU A 43 4.62 -11.98 13.14
CA LEU A 43 4.96 -12.58 11.85
C LEU A 43 3.82 -13.48 11.38
N LEU A 44 3.33 -13.23 10.16
CA LEU A 44 2.38 -14.08 9.46
C LEU A 44 3.14 -14.89 8.40
N THR A 45 3.16 -16.22 8.55
CA THR A 45 3.72 -17.14 7.54
C THR A 45 2.59 -17.78 6.76
N LEU A 46 2.62 -17.67 5.43
CA LEU A 46 1.58 -18.19 4.54
C LEU A 46 2.17 -19.22 3.59
N ARG A 47 1.40 -20.27 3.29
CA ARG A 47 1.67 -21.12 2.11
C ARG A 47 0.89 -20.55 0.94
N ILE A 48 1.60 -20.20 -0.13
CA ILE A 48 1.00 -19.75 -1.38
C ILE A 48 1.54 -20.59 -2.54
N PRO A 49 0.76 -20.78 -3.62
CA PRO A 49 1.26 -21.46 -4.81
C PRO A 49 2.49 -20.74 -5.41
N PRO A 50 3.46 -21.49 -5.95
CA PRO A 50 4.70 -20.91 -6.48
C PRO A 50 4.45 -19.89 -7.59
N GLU A 51 3.50 -20.17 -8.50
CA GLU A 51 3.12 -19.27 -9.58
C GLU A 51 2.55 -17.94 -9.08
N THR A 52 1.85 -17.96 -7.95
CA THR A 52 1.31 -16.75 -7.31
C THR A 52 2.43 -15.92 -6.69
N LEU A 53 3.43 -16.57 -6.08
CA LEU A 53 4.60 -15.90 -5.53
C LEU A 53 5.42 -15.23 -6.65
N GLU A 54 5.62 -15.92 -7.78
CA GLU A 54 6.33 -15.38 -8.94
C GLU A 54 5.62 -14.16 -9.54
N ALA A 55 4.29 -14.22 -9.66
CA ALA A 55 3.49 -13.08 -10.12
C ALA A 55 3.61 -11.88 -9.17
N LEU A 56 3.55 -12.12 -7.86
CA LEU A 56 3.71 -11.07 -6.85
C LEU A 56 5.11 -10.45 -6.88
N GLN A 57 6.15 -11.26 -7.06
CA GLN A 57 7.53 -10.79 -7.18
C GLN A 57 7.73 -9.95 -8.44
N SER A 58 7.16 -10.38 -9.56
CA SER A 58 7.24 -9.65 -10.83
C SER A 58 6.53 -8.29 -10.73
N LEU A 59 5.35 -8.26 -10.11
CA LEU A 59 4.61 -7.03 -9.86
C LEU A 59 5.37 -6.08 -8.92
N ALA A 60 5.99 -6.62 -7.87
CA ALA A 60 6.81 -5.84 -6.94
C ALA A 60 8.01 -5.20 -7.64
N ALA A 61 8.73 -5.98 -8.45
CA ALA A 61 9.88 -5.52 -9.21
C ALA A 61 9.51 -4.44 -10.23
N ALA A 62 8.41 -4.63 -10.97
CA ALA A 62 7.93 -3.67 -11.96
C ALA A 62 7.59 -2.30 -11.34
N ASN A 63 7.25 -2.26 -10.05
CA ASN A 63 6.89 -1.05 -9.33
C ASN A 63 8.00 -0.56 -8.38
N GLY A 64 9.17 -1.23 -8.34
CA GLY A 64 10.28 -0.85 -7.47
C GLY A 64 10.00 -1.01 -5.97
N LEU A 65 9.16 -1.98 -5.59
CA LEU A 65 8.70 -2.18 -4.22
C LEU A 65 9.15 -3.51 -3.63
N PRO A 66 9.26 -3.62 -2.30
CA PRO A 66 9.38 -4.91 -1.63
C PRO A 66 8.10 -5.75 -1.79
N VAL A 67 8.26 -7.06 -1.96
CA VAL A 67 7.15 -8.04 -2.04
C VAL A 67 6.23 -7.95 -0.81
N SER A 68 6.81 -7.74 0.37
CA SER A 68 6.05 -7.59 1.63
C SER A 68 5.15 -6.36 1.63
N THR A 69 5.55 -5.28 0.94
CA THR A 69 4.75 -4.05 0.84
C THR A 69 3.48 -4.31 0.02
N LEU A 70 3.62 -4.97 -1.13
CA LEU A 70 2.44 -5.37 -1.93
C LEU A 70 1.55 -6.37 -1.20
N ALA A 71 2.14 -7.40 -0.58
CA ALA A 71 1.38 -8.39 0.18
C ALA A 71 0.56 -7.74 1.30
N ARG A 72 1.15 -6.77 2.02
CA ARG A 72 0.45 -6.02 3.05
C ARG A 72 -0.71 -5.21 2.48
N GLY A 73 -0.50 -4.51 1.36
CA GLY A 73 -1.55 -3.77 0.66
C GLY A 73 -2.73 -4.66 0.29
N PHE A 74 -2.48 -5.79 -0.38
CA PHE A 74 -3.54 -6.72 -0.77
C PHE A 74 -4.30 -7.31 0.42
N ILE A 75 -3.62 -7.60 1.54
CA ILE A 75 -4.30 -8.06 2.76
C ILE A 75 -5.23 -6.98 3.30
N LEU A 76 -4.78 -5.72 3.36
CA LEU A 76 -5.60 -4.60 3.85
C LEU A 76 -6.79 -4.34 2.95
N ASP A 77 -6.60 -4.34 1.63
CA ASP A 77 -7.67 -4.15 0.64
C ASP A 77 -8.69 -5.28 0.71
N GLY A 78 -8.22 -6.53 0.81
CA GLY A 78 -9.09 -7.69 0.97
C GLY A 78 -9.91 -7.62 2.26
N LEU A 79 -9.30 -7.20 3.38
CA LEU A 79 -10.03 -7.01 4.63
C LEU A 79 -11.06 -5.88 4.52
N ALA A 80 -10.70 -4.74 3.93
CA ALA A 80 -11.62 -3.62 3.71
C ALA A 80 -12.84 -4.06 2.89
N ALA A 81 -12.66 -4.88 1.85
CA ALA A 81 -13.74 -5.46 1.05
C ALA A 81 -14.61 -6.46 1.83
N HIS A 82 -14.05 -7.16 2.83
CA HIS A 82 -14.74 -8.18 3.62
C HIS A 82 -15.39 -7.68 4.91
N THR A 83 -15.05 -6.49 5.41
CA THR A 83 -15.58 -5.97 6.68
C THR A 83 -17.04 -5.48 6.57
N GLY A 84 -17.67 -5.70 5.41
CA GLY A 84 -18.99 -5.17 5.09
C GLY A 84 -18.85 -3.70 4.76
N GLU A 85 -18.95 -3.38 3.46
CA GLU A 85 -19.05 -2.00 3.00
C GLU A 85 -20.13 -1.30 3.85
N ASP A 86 -19.71 -0.37 4.71
CA ASP A 86 -20.53 0.82 4.88
C ASP A 86 -20.60 1.38 3.46
N LEU A 87 -21.72 1.10 2.79
CA LEU A 87 -21.97 1.42 1.39
C LEU A 87 -21.63 2.89 1.09
N ARG A 88 -21.72 3.73 2.13
CA ARG A 88 -21.30 5.12 2.16
C ARG A 88 -19.81 5.31 1.87
N VAL A 89 -18.91 4.55 2.49
CA VAL A 89 -17.45 4.64 2.28
C VAL A 89 -17.08 4.19 0.86
N ALA A 90 -17.75 3.15 0.35
CA ALA A 90 -17.59 2.72 -1.04
C ALA A 90 -18.07 3.80 -2.03
N LEU A 91 -19.21 4.46 -1.73
CA LEU A 91 -19.73 5.57 -2.53
C LEU A 91 -18.80 6.79 -2.50
N GLU A 92 -18.30 7.17 -1.33
CA GLU A 92 -17.36 8.28 -1.14
C GLU A 92 -16.05 8.06 -1.90
N ARG A 93 -15.57 6.81 -1.98
CA ARG A 93 -14.42 6.45 -2.81
C ARG A 93 -14.73 6.57 -4.30
N LEU A 94 -15.87 6.03 -4.75
CA LEU A 94 -16.30 6.14 -6.16
C LEU A 94 -16.47 7.60 -6.61
N GLU A 95 -17.00 8.46 -5.74
CA GLU A 95 -17.13 9.89 -6.02
C GLU A 95 -15.78 10.58 -6.18
N ARG A 96 -14.80 10.24 -5.32
CA ARG A 96 -13.42 10.75 -5.44
C ARG A 96 -12.76 10.28 -6.72
N ASP A 97 -12.87 9.00 -7.04
CA ASP A 97 -12.31 8.42 -8.27
C ASP A 97 -12.90 9.08 -9.52
N LEU A 98 -14.23 9.29 -9.53
CA LEU A 98 -14.92 9.97 -10.63
C LEU A 98 -14.48 11.44 -10.77
N ALA A 99 -14.30 12.14 -9.65
CA ALA A 99 -13.82 13.52 -9.66
C ALA A 99 -12.40 13.62 -10.23
N ALA A 100 -11.50 12.70 -9.86
CA ALA A 100 -10.14 12.64 -10.39
C ALA A 100 -10.13 12.38 -11.91
N VAL A 101 -10.98 11.46 -12.39
CA VAL A 101 -11.12 11.19 -13.83
C VAL A 101 -11.66 12.41 -14.58
N LYS A 102 -12.69 13.09 -14.05
CA LYS A 102 -13.23 14.31 -14.66
C LYS A 102 -12.21 15.43 -14.72
N ALA A 103 -11.46 15.65 -13.64
CA ALA A 103 -10.41 16.66 -13.61
C ALA A 103 -9.33 16.39 -14.65
N ARG A 104 -8.93 15.12 -14.82
CA ARG A 104 -7.96 14.71 -15.84
C ARG A 104 -8.49 14.83 -17.27
N ALA A 105 -9.76 14.53 -17.50
CA ALA A 105 -10.40 14.69 -18.80
C ALA A 105 -10.55 16.16 -19.22
N LEU A 106 -10.76 17.07 -18.26
CA LEU A 106 -10.88 18.52 -18.51
C LEU A 106 -9.54 19.24 -18.60
N ALA A 107 -8.46 18.63 -18.13
CA ALA A 107 -7.10 19.15 -18.23
C ALA A 107 -6.35 18.70 -19.50
N SER A 108 -6.99 17.88 -20.34
CA SER A 108 -6.50 17.45 -21.65
C SER A 108 -7.20 18.21 -22.78
#